data_AF-A0A3A0AJN0-F1
#
_entry.id   AF-A0A3A0AJN0-F1
#
_cell.length_a   1.000
_cell.length_b   1.000
_cell.length_c   1.000
_cell.angle_alpha   90.00
_cell.angle_beta   90.00
_cell.angle_gamma   90.00
#
_symmetry.space_group_name_H-M   'P 1'
#
loop_
_entity.id
_entity.type
_entity.pdbx_description
1 polymer ?
#
loop_
_entity_poly.entity_id
_entity_poly.type
_entity_poly.pdbx_seq_one_letter_code
_entity_poly.pdbx_strand_id
1 'polypeptide(L)'
;MRRNLAVVVVPPGSEAPDWPARLTAVRDRVHAEAGEILLVAPQTLPTGDLPAILDDGALAAKLGLSNRTTPAIFALDRYGLIFATNAAGDSTPDLTPEEIPNWLEFIACRCT
;
A
#
# COMPACT_ATOMS: atom_id res chain seq x y z
N MET A 1 -16.20 12.06 -5.14
CA MET A 1 -14.84 12.35 -5.64
C MET A 1 -14.02 11.06 -5.59
N ARG A 2 -13.26 10.75 -6.65
CA ARG A 2 -12.31 9.62 -6.64
C ARG A 2 -11.02 10.08 -5.95
N ARG A 3 -10.51 9.29 -5.01
CA ARG A 3 -9.31 9.58 -4.20
C ARG A 3 -8.06 9.00 -4.85
N ASN A 4 -6.89 9.57 -4.58
CA ASN A 4 -5.61 8.90 -4.84
C ASN A 4 -5.48 7.72 -3.86
N LEU A 5 -4.73 6.68 -4.24
CA LEU A 5 -4.76 5.42 -3.52
C LEU A 5 -3.34 4.90 -3.26
N ALA A 6 -3.08 4.46 -2.04
CA ALA A 6 -1.98 3.56 -1.75
C ALA A 6 -2.53 2.14 -1.57
N VAL A 7 -2.20 1.24 -2.50
CA VAL A 7 -2.50 -0.18 -2.35
C VAL A 7 -1.30 -0.85 -1.70
N VAL A 8 -1.53 -1.46 -0.55
CA VAL A 8 -0.49 -2.15 0.20
C VAL A 8 -0.78 -3.64 0.18
N VAL A 9 0.06 -4.43 -0.47
CA VAL A 9 -0.10 -5.88 -0.60
C VAL A 9 0.85 -6.57 0.36
N VAL A 10 0.30 -7.25 1.37
CA VAL A 10 1.04 -8.09 2.30
C VAL A 10 1.01 -9.53 1.76
N PRO A 11 2.14 -10.08 1.26
CA PRO A 11 2.16 -11.45 0.79
C PRO A 11 1.97 -12.44 1.95
N PRO A 12 1.40 -13.64 1.70
CA PRO A 12 1.35 -14.70 2.71
C PRO A 12 2.76 -15.03 3.21
N GLY A 13 2.94 -15.14 4.52
CA GLY A 13 4.25 -15.39 5.13
C GLY A 13 5.14 -14.15 5.26
N SER A 14 4.62 -12.95 4.98
CA SER A 14 5.35 -11.71 5.26
C SER A 14 5.73 -11.58 6.74
N GLU A 15 6.96 -11.13 7.00
CA GLU A 15 7.52 -10.94 8.35
C GLU A 15 7.21 -9.55 8.91
N ALA A 16 6.06 -8.97 8.53
CA ALA A 16 5.74 -7.57 8.79
C ALA A 16 4.38 -7.40 9.52
N PRO A 17 4.21 -8.01 10.70
CA PRO A 17 2.92 -8.01 11.42
C PRO A 17 2.52 -6.63 11.96
N ASP A 18 3.46 -5.69 12.05
CA ASP A 18 3.27 -4.32 12.55
C ASP A 18 2.72 -3.37 11.47
N TRP A 19 2.71 -3.77 10.19
CA TRP A 19 2.30 -2.91 9.09
C TRP A 19 0.88 -2.36 9.21
N PRO A 20 -0.16 -3.15 9.58
CA PRO A 20 -1.50 -2.60 9.78
C PRO A 20 -1.53 -1.46 10.82
N ALA A 21 -0.77 -1.58 11.92
CA ALA A 21 -0.68 -0.53 12.93
C ALA A 21 0.01 0.73 12.39
N ARG A 22 1.11 0.56 11.65
CA ARG A 22 1.85 1.67 11.02
C ARG A 22 1.04 2.39 9.96
N LEU A 23 0.32 1.65 9.12
CA LEU A 23 -0.61 2.21 8.12
C LEU A 23 -1.75 2.98 8.78
N THR A 24 -2.29 2.45 9.88
CA THR A 24 -3.31 3.16 10.67
C THR A 24 -2.77 4.48 11.22
N ALA A 25 -1.53 4.48 11.73
CA ALA A 25 -0.90 5.67 12.31
C ALA A 25 -0.70 6.83 11.31
N VAL A 26 -0.64 6.54 10.01
CA VAL A 26 -0.46 7.57 8.96
C VAL A 26 -1.75 7.90 8.21
N ARG A 27 -2.86 7.19 8.48
CA ARG A 27 -4.10 7.27 7.71
C ARG A 27 -4.71 8.67 7.71
N ASP A 28 -4.70 9.36 8.86
CA ASP A 28 -5.24 10.72 8.95
C ASP A 28 -4.47 11.70 8.05
N ARG A 29 -3.14 11.56 7.96
CA ARG A 29 -2.32 12.34 7.04
C ARG A 29 -2.63 12.00 5.59
N VAL A 30 -2.82 10.72 5.26
CA VAL A 30 -3.25 10.30 3.93
C VAL A 30 -4.59 10.93 3.53
N HIS A 31 -5.55 10.98 4.46
CA HIS A 31 -6.86 11.58 4.20
C HIS A 31 -6.79 13.10 4.02
N ALA A 32 -5.88 13.79 4.71
CA ALA A 32 -5.62 15.22 4.52
C ALA A 32 -5.22 15.52 3.06
N GLU A 33 -4.48 14.62 2.43
CA GLU A 33 -4.04 14.72 1.02
C GLU A 33 -5.07 14.16 0.00
N ALA A 34 -6.34 14.10 0.39
CA ALA A 34 -7.43 13.51 -0.40
C ALA A 34 -7.14 12.08 -0.90
N GLY A 35 -6.31 11.34 -0.16
CA GLY A 35 -5.94 9.96 -0.43
C GLY A 35 -6.73 8.93 0.40
N GLU A 36 -6.44 7.65 0.17
CA GLU A 36 -6.85 6.52 1.01
C GLU A 36 -5.79 5.40 0.94
N ILE A 37 -5.74 4.56 1.97
CA ILE A 37 -4.97 3.31 2.00
C ILE A 37 -5.93 2.15 1.81
N LEU A 38 -5.60 1.24 0.88
CA LEU A 38 -6.25 -0.05 0.72
C LEU A 38 -5.26 -1.15 1.04
N LEU A 39 -5.52 -1.88 2.11
CA LEU A 39 -4.71 -3.04 2.51
C LEU A 39 -5.20 -4.29 1.77
N VAL A 40 -4.30 -5.05 1.16
CA VAL A 40 -4.56 -6.41 0.69
C VAL A 40 -3.73 -7.33 1.57
N ALA A 41 -4.38 -8.19 2.34
CA ALA A 41 -3.74 -8.97 3.37
C ALA A 41 -4.28 -10.40 3.43
N PRO A 42 -3.48 -11.37 3.91
CA PRO A 42 -3.97 -12.72 4.17
C PRO A 42 -5.02 -12.69 5.28
N GLN A 43 -5.93 -13.68 5.29
CA GLN A 43 -7.02 -13.75 6.28
C GLN A 43 -6.55 -13.80 7.73
N THR A 44 -5.29 -14.21 7.96
CA THR A 44 -4.69 -14.34 9.28
C THR A 44 -4.14 -13.03 9.84
N LEU A 45 -3.99 -11.99 9.01
CA LEU A 45 -3.44 -10.72 9.46
C LEU A 45 -4.56 -9.79 9.96
N PRO A 46 -4.52 -9.32 11.22
CA PRO A 46 -5.50 -8.37 11.71
C PRO A 46 -5.35 -7.02 11.00
N THR A 47 -6.40 -6.57 10.32
CA THR A 47 -6.39 -5.34 9.51
C THR A 47 -6.77 -4.09 10.31
N GLY A 48 -7.35 -4.24 11.51
CA GLY A 48 -7.88 -3.13 12.29
C GLY A 48 -9.00 -2.39 11.54
N ASP A 49 -8.97 -1.06 11.59
CA ASP A 49 -9.95 -0.18 10.93
C ASP A 49 -9.58 0.20 9.49
N LEU A 50 -8.54 -0.43 8.92
CA LEU A 50 -8.13 -0.18 7.55
C LEU A 50 -9.13 -0.80 6.57
N PRO A 51 -9.49 -0.09 5.48
CA PRO A 51 -10.13 -0.72 4.34
C PRO A 51 -9.25 -1.85 3.83
N ALA A 52 -9.78 -3.07 3.79
CA ALA A 52 -9.00 -4.24 3.46
C ALA A 52 -9.71 -5.19 2.49
N ILE A 53 -8.92 -5.81 1.63
CA ILE A 53 -9.28 -6.99 0.84
C ILE A 53 -8.51 -8.16 1.42
N LEU A 54 -9.25 -9.18 1.85
CA LEU A 54 -8.63 -10.42 2.32
C LEU A 54 -8.34 -11.31 1.11
N ASP A 55 -7.06 -11.58 0.87
CA ASP A 55 -6.55 -12.40 -0.23
C ASP A 55 -5.39 -13.26 0.27
N ASP A 56 -5.54 -14.59 0.14
CA ASP A 56 -4.52 -15.54 0.59
C ASP A 56 -3.40 -15.75 -0.46
N GLY A 57 -3.03 -14.67 -1.15
CA GLY A 57 -1.85 -14.59 -2.01
C GLY A 57 -2.10 -14.74 -3.51
N ALA A 58 -3.35 -14.85 -3.97
CA ALA A 58 -3.64 -14.89 -5.40
C ALA A 58 -3.24 -13.57 -6.09
N LEU A 59 -3.51 -12.43 -5.45
CA LEU A 59 -3.08 -11.12 -5.94
C LEU A 59 -1.57 -10.96 -5.84
N ALA A 60 -0.97 -11.35 -4.71
CA ALA A 60 0.48 -11.30 -4.53
C ALA A 60 1.21 -12.10 -5.63
N ALA A 61 0.72 -13.30 -5.96
CA ALA A 61 1.26 -14.12 -7.04
C ALA A 61 1.11 -13.48 -8.42
N LYS A 62 -0.05 -12.90 -8.71
CA LYS A 62 -0.30 -12.18 -9.97
C LYS A 62 0.63 -10.96 -10.14
N LEU A 63 1.02 -10.33 -9.04
CA LEU A 63 1.95 -9.20 -9.01
C LEU A 63 3.42 -9.63 -8.95
N GLY A 64 3.73 -10.92 -8.97
CA GLY A 64 5.10 -11.43 -8.88
C GLY A 64 5.73 -11.30 -7.49
N LEU A 65 4.92 -11.16 -6.44
CA LEU A 65 5.37 -10.92 -5.06
C LEU A 65 5.48 -12.21 -4.23
N SER A 66 5.28 -13.40 -4.80
CA SER A 66 5.19 -14.66 -4.07
C SER A 66 6.39 -15.00 -3.18
N ASN A 67 7.57 -14.50 -3.55
CA ASN A 67 8.82 -14.77 -2.82
C ASN A 67 9.24 -13.61 -1.90
N ARG A 68 8.43 -12.55 -1.80
CA ARG A 68 8.74 -11.42 -0.92
C ARG A 68 8.35 -11.73 0.52
N THR A 69 9.22 -11.35 1.43
CA THR A 69 8.95 -11.38 2.88
C THR A 69 8.45 -10.03 3.41
N THR A 70 8.53 -8.97 2.61
CA THR A 70 8.07 -7.62 2.96
C THR A 70 6.87 -7.18 2.12
N PRO A 71 5.95 -6.37 2.68
CA PRO A 71 4.82 -5.84 1.91
C PRO A 71 5.26 -4.94 0.76
N ALA A 72 4.43 -4.92 -0.29
CA ALA A 72 4.60 -4.05 -1.43
C ALA A 72 3.61 -2.88 -1.37
N ILE A 73 4.08 -1.67 -1.62
CA ILE A 73 3.28 -0.46 -1.76
C ILE A 73 3.17 -0.10 -3.24
N PHE A 74 1.98 0.28 -3.67
CA PHE A 74 1.70 0.90 -4.96
C PHE A 74 1.00 2.23 -4.70
N ALA A 75 1.71 3.34 -4.92
CA ALA A 75 1.14 4.68 -4.85
C ALA A 75 0.55 5.05 -6.22
N LEU A 76 -0.76 5.31 -6.25
CA LEU A 76 -1.57 5.41 -7.45
C LEU A 76 -2.38 6.70 -7.46
N ASP A 77 -2.62 7.25 -8.64
CA ASP A 77 -3.64 8.28 -8.81
C ASP A 77 -5.06 7.71 -8.81
N ARG A 78 -6.05 8.61 -8.84
CA ARG A 78 -7.49 8.28 -8.92
C ARG A 78 -7.93 7.50 -10.18
N TYR A 79 -7.04 7.28 -11.15
CA TYR A 79 -7.27 6.55 -12.39
C TYR A 79 -6.50 5.23 -12.45
N GLY A 80 -5.68 4.92 -11.45
CA GLY A 80 -4.90 3.69 -11.36
C GLY A 80 -3.52 3.77 -12.02
N LEU A 81 -3.01 4.96 -12.35
CA LEU A 81 -1.63 5.13 -12.80
C LEU A 81 -0.69 4.98 -11.60
N ILE A 82 0.31 4.09 -11.71
CA ILE A 82 1.32 3.86 -10.67
C ILE A 82 2.41 4.93 -10.76
N PHE A 83 2.62 5.69 -9.69
CA PHE A 83 3.70 6.68 -9.59
C PHE A 83 4.92 6.16 -8.83
N ALA A 84 4.69 5.29 -7.84
CA ALA A 84 5.77 4.69 -7.07
C ALA A 84 5.40 3.28 -6.62
N THR A 85 6.41 2.40 -6.57
CA THR A 85 6.30 1.08 -5.97
C THR A 85 7.66 0.55 -5.53
N ASN A 86 7.67 -0.23 -4.46
CA ASN A 86 8.82 -1.04 -4.03
C ASN A 86 8.71 -2.50 -4.48
N ALA A 87 7.76 -2.82 -5.37
CA ALA A 87 7.58 -4.15 -5.93
C ALA A 87 8.65 -4.54 -6.97
N ALA A 88 9.38 -3.56 -7.53
CA ALA A 88 10.27 -3.77 -8.69
C ALA A 88 11.70 -4.20 -8.30
N GLY A 89 11.80 -5.24 -7.46
CA GLY A 89 13.06 -5.92 -7.12
C GLY A 89 14.04 -5.11 -6.27
N ASP A 90 15.24 -5.68 -6.07
CA ASP A 90 16.25 -5.22 -5.09
C ASP A 90 16.84 -3.83 -5.38
N SER A 91 16.59 -3.26 -6.57
CA SER A 91 17.06 -1.94 -6.96
C SER A 91 16.04 -0.82 -6.69
N THR A 92 14.80 -1.15 -6.33
CA THR A 92 13.85 -0.14 -5.86
C THR A 92 14.02 0.10 -4.36
N PRO A 93 14.12 1.36 -3.91
CA PRO A 93 14.15 1.66 -2.48
C PRO A 93 12.87 1.13 -1.82
N ASP A 94 13.02 0.54 -0.64
CA ASP A 94 11.89 0.06 0.13
C ASP A 94 11.01 1.24 0.54
N LEU A 95 9.81 1.28 -0.03
CA LEU A 95 8.75 2.16 0.41
C LEU A 95 8.20 1.66 1.74
N THR A 96 8.02 2.59 2.66
CA THR A 96 7.49 2.35 3.99
C THR A 96 6.12 3.03 4.18
N PRO A 97 5.29 2.59 5.14
CA PRO A 97 4.03 3.25 5.47
C PRO A 97 4.14 4.77 5.67
N GLU A 98 5.23 5.23 6.28
CA GLU A 98 5.46 6.63 6.63
C GLU A 98 5.67 7.54 5.43
N GLU A 99 6.04 6.98 4.28
CA GLU A 99 6.25 7.70 3.02
C GLU A 99 4.98 7.83 2.19
N ILE A 100 3.94 7.04 2.48
CA ILE A 100 2.67 7.05 1.74
C ILE A 100 2.05 8.46 1.66
N PRO A 101 1.92 9.22 2.76
CA PRO A 101 1.32 10.56 2.69
C PRO A 101 2.05 11.48 1.70
N ASN A 102 3.38 11.46 1.71
CA ASN A 102 4.21 12.32 0.85
C ASN A 102 4.02 11.98 -0.64
N TRP A 103 3.87 10.69 -0.97
CA TRP A 103 3.58 10.26 -2.34
C TRP A 103 2.18 10.68 -2.78
N LEU A 104 1.18 10.59 -1.90
CA LEU A 104 -0.19 10.98 -2.24
C LEU A 104 -0.35 12.49 -2.39
N GLU A 105 0.36 13.29 -1.57
CA GLU A 105 0.53 14.74 -1.75
C GLU A 105 1.15 15.05 -3.12
N PHE A 106 2.28 14.40 -3.46
CA PHE A 106 2.94 14.59 -4.75
C PHE A 106 2.01 14.30 -5.94
N ILE A 107 1.26 13.20 -5.89
CA ILE A 107 0.30 12.83 -6.93
C ILE A 107 -0.83 13.87 -7.00
N ALA A 108 -1.35 14.32 -5.85
CA ALA A 108 -2.38 15.37 -5.80
C ALA A 108 -1.91 16.65 -6.50
N CYS A 109 -0.67 17.09 -6.26
CA CYS A 109 -0.06 18.26 -6.89
C CYS A 109 0.23 18.08 -8.40
N ARG A 110 0.50 16.85 -8.87
CA ARG A 110 0.81 16.56 -10.29
C ARG A 110 -0.43 16.34 -11.15
N CYS A 111 -1.54 15.89 -10.55
CA CYS A 111 -2.76 15.47 -11.25
C CYS A 111 -3.91 16.49 -11.10
N THR A 112 -3.59 17.75 -10.79
CA THR A 112 -4.52 18.90 -10.77
C THR A 112 -5.00 19.25 -12.17
#